data_AF-A0A7C9EA03-F1
#
_entry.id   AF-A0A7C9EA03-F1
#
_cell.length_a   1.000
_cell.length_b   1.000
_cell.length_c   1.000
_cell.angle_alpha   90.00
_cell.angle_beta   90.00
_cell.angle_gamma   90.00
#
_symmetry.space_group_name_H-M   'P 1'
#
loop_
_entity.id
_entity.type
_entity.pdbx_description
1 polymer ?
#
loop_
_entity_poly.entity_id
_entity_poly.type
_entity_poly.pdbx_seq_one_letter_code
_entity_poly.pdbx_strand_id
1 'polypeptide(L)'
;MGLFLSMMWALWMYRNKVVVGGEEPVVDIIVEGFLRLLRDYRLYTKEVHAPSPLPSTFSFEKWQPPPSGWIKINTDAAIIKGVGTGLGWVARDCEGKVLVAGV
;
A
#
# COMPACT_ATOMS: atom_id res chain seq x y z
N MET A 1 -5.61 -13.56 10.66
CA MET A 1 -5.75 -12.57 9.56
C MET A 1 -4.42 -12.26 8.86
N GLY A 2 -3.38 -11.83 9.58
CA GLY A 2 -2.11 -11.35 8.97
C GLY A 2 -1.37 -12.33 8.05
N LEU A 3 -1.23 -13.60 8.44
CA LEU A 3 -0.50 -14.60 7.62
C LEU A 3 -1.12 -14.79 6.23
N PHE A 4 -2.45 -14.90 6.17
CA PHE A 4 -3.19 -15.08 4.93
C PHE A 4 -3.01 -13.88 3.98
N LEU A 5 -3.15 -12.66 4.51
CA LEU A 5 -2.96 -11.44 3.71
C LEU A 5 -1.51 -11.28 3.23
N SER A 6 -0.53 -11.61 4.07
CA SER A 6 0.88 -11.61 3.66
C SER A 6 1.16 -12.63 2.56
N MET A 7 0.51 -13.80 2.58
CA MET A 7 0.65 -14.80 1.52
C MET A 7 0.04 -14.31 0.20
N MET A 8 -1.16 -13.71 0.25
CA MET A 8 -1.79 -13.13 -0.94
C MET A 8 -0.92 -12.03 -1.54
N TRP A 9 -0.33 -11.17 -0.70
CA TRP A 9 0.59 -10.13 -1.17
C TRP A 9 1.84 -10.72 -1.82
N ALA A 10 2.45 -11.77 -1.23
CA ALA A 10 3.63 -12.41 -1.79
C ALA A 10 3.35 -13.07 -3.15
N LEU A 11 2.19 -13.72 -3.30
CA LEU A 11 1.74 -14.29 -4.57
C LEU A 11 1.54 -13.21 -5.64
N TRP A 12 0.89 -12.11 -5.26
CA TRP A 12 0.70 -10.96 -6.17
C TRP A 12 2.03 -10.34 -6.60
N MET A 13 2.96 -10.16 -5.66
CA MET A 13 4.29 -9.60 -5.95
C MET A 13 5.10 -10.52 -6.87
N TYR A 14 5.12 -11.83 -6.60
CA TYR A 14 5.75 -12.83 -7.46
C TYR A 14 5.19 -12.75 -8.89
N ARG A 15 3.85 -12.76 -9.02
CA ARG A 15 3.18 -12.62 -10.31
C ARG A 15 3.61 -11.36 -11.04
N ASN A 16 3.69 -10.21 -10.37
CA ASN A 16 4.06 -8.95 -11.00
C ASN A 16 5.50 -8.96 -11.51
N LYS A 17 6.44 -9.55 -10.76
CA LYS A 17 7.82 -9.70 -11.21
C LYS A 17 7.92 -10.51 -12.48
N VAL A 18 7.16 -11.61 -12.58
CA VAL A 18 7.14 -12.47 -13.77
C VAL A 18 6.41 -11.81 -14.93
N VAL A 19 5.17 -11.36 -14.73
CA VAL A 19 4.27 -10.92 -15.81
C VAL A 19 4.60 -9.52 -16.31
N VAL A 20 4.97 -8.60 -15.40
CA VAL A 20 5.22 -7.19 -15.73
C VAL A 20 6.72 -6.92 -15.84
N GLY A 21 7.52 -7.49 -14.93
CA GLY A 21 8.97 -7.30 -14.92
C GLY A 21 9.72 -8.19 -15.91
N GLY A 22 9.12 -9.29 -16.38
CA GLY A 22 9.81 -10.30 -17.19
C GLY A 22 10.93 -11.02 -16.44
N GLU A 23 10.93 -10.94 -15.10
CA GLU A 23 11.92 -11.58 -14.25
C GLU A 23 11.59 -13.07 -14.06
N GLU A 24 12.61 -13.91 -13.88
CA GLU A 24 12.47 -15.26 -13.32
C GLU A 24 12.96 -15.24 -11.86
N PRO A 25 12.12 -14.80 -10.91
CA PRO A 25 12.53 -14.64 -9.53
C PRO A 25 12.88 -15.99 -8.88
N VAL A 26 14.07 -16.05 -8.27
CA VAL A 26 14.52 -17.20 -7.50
C VAL A 26 13.58 -17.41 -6.31
N VAL A 27 13.02 -18.62 -6.21
CA VAL A 27 12.01 -18.97 -5.19
C VAL A 27 12.49 -18.67 -3.78
N ASP A 28 13.75 -18.96 -3.48
CA ASP A 28 14.34 -18.71 -2.15
C ASP A 28 14.31 -17.22 -1.76
N ILE A 29 14.58 -16.32 -2.70
CA ILE A 29 14.53 -14.86 -2.47
C ILE A 29 13.09 -14.42 -2.14
N ILE A 30 12.10 -15.04 -2.78
CA ILE A 30 10.68 -14.74 -2.57
C ILE A 30 10.23 -15.25 -1.20
N VAL A 31 10.65 -16.46 -0.83
CA VAL A 31 10.38 -17.04 0.49
C VAL A 31 11.02 -16.20 1.59
N GLU A 32 12.29 -15.80 1.43
CA GLU A 32 12.97 -14.94 2.39
C GLU A 32 12.28 -13.57 2.53
N GLY A 33 11.91 -12.95 1.41
CA GLY A 33 11.14 -11.71 1.39
C GLY A 33 9.79 -11.83 2.10
N PHE A 34 9.08 -12.94 1.91
CA PHE A 34 7.83 -13.24 2.61
C PHE A 34 8.03 -13.42 4.12
N LEU A 35 9.06 -14.17 4.53
CA LEU A 35 9.37 -14.35 5.95
C LEU A 35 9.75 -13.03 6.63
N ARG A 36 10.47 -12.16 5.92
CA ARG A 36 10.79 -10.81 6.38
C ARG A 36 9.53 -9.96 6.53
N LEU A 37 8.66 -9.94 5.53
CA LEU A 37 7.37 -9.23 5.61
C LEU A 37 6.52 -9.69 6.80
N LEU A 38 6.44 -11.01 7.04
CA LEU A 38 5.71 -11.55 8.19
C LEU A 38 6.31 -11.11 9.52
N ARG A 39 7.64 -11.09 9.61
CA ARG A 39 8.36 -10.62 10.81
C ARG A 39 8.03 -9.15 11.06
N ASP A 40 8.19 -8.32 10.04
CA ASP A 40 7.98 -6.87 10.12
C ASP A 40 6.51 -6.55 10.48
N TYR A 41 5.55 -7.25 9.86
CA TYR A 41 4.14 -7.11 10.20
C TYR A 41 3.84 -7.49 11.66
N ARG A 42 4.43 -8.59 12.16
CA ARG A 42 4.24 -9.02 13.56
C ARG A 42 4.85 -8.02 14.53
N LEU A 43 6.03 -7.47 14.23
CA LEU A 43 6.67 -6.44 15.05
C LEU A 43 5.84 -5.17 15.07
N TYR A 44 5.44 -4.66 13.90
CA TYR A 44 4.57 -3.49 13.79
C TYR A 44 3.25 -3.67 14.55
N THR A 45 2.61 -4.83 14.41
CA THR A 45 1.34 -5.11 15.11
C THR A 45 1.53 -5.07 16.62
N LYS A 46 2.66 -5.59 17.15
CA LYS A 46 2.97 -5.54 18.58
C LYS A 46 3.21 -4.11 19.07
N GLU A 47 3.93 -3.30 18.32
CA GLU A 47 4.22 -1.91 18.69
C GLU A 47 2.95 -1.02 18.62
N VAL A 48 2.14 -1.19 17.58
CA VAL A 48 0.94 -0.35 17.36
C VAL A 48 -0.26 -0.80 18.19
N HIS A 49 -0.40 -2.10 18.46
CA HIS A 49 -1.48 -2.63 19.28
C HIS A 49 -1.03 -2.94 20.72
N ALA A 50 0.14 -2.46 21.14
CA ALA A 50 0.52 -2.48 22.55
C ALA A 50 -0.60 -1.79 23.35
N PRO A 51 -1.07 -2.38 24.47
CA PRO A 51 -2.07 -1.74 25.31
C PRO A 51 -1.52 -0.39 25.79
N SER A 52 -2.00 0.71 25.21
CA SER A 52 -1.74 2.04 25.75
C SER A 52 -2.51 2.18 27.07
N PRO A 53 -1.89 2.68 28.15
CA PRO A 53 -2.60 3.02 29.39
C PRO A 53 -3.67 4.11 29.19
N LEU A 54 -3.60 4.83 28.07
CA LEU A 54 -4.52 5.90 27.71
C LEU A 54 -5.58 5.36 26.75
N PRO A 55 -6.86 5.80 26.84
CA PRO A 55 -7.86 5.51 25.82
C PRO A 55 -7.34 6.04 24.50
N SER A 56 -6.88 5.13 23.64
CA SER A 56 -6.44 5.48 22.31
C SER A 56 -7.70 5.80 21.51
N THR A 57 -8.01 7.09 21.37
CA THR A 57 -8.74 7.57 20.20
C THR A 57 -7.84 7.32 18.99
N PHE A 58 -7.72 6.05 18.57
CA PHE A 58 -7.24 5.72 17.24
C PHE A 58 -8.26 6.34 16.29
N SER A 59 -7.99 7.57 15.85
CA SER A 59 -8.61 8.11 14.66
C SER A 59 -8.05 7.29 13.50
N PHE A 60 -8.65 6.13 13.25
CA PHE A 60 -8.62 5.54 11.93
C PHE A 60 -9.32 6.55 11.03
N GLU A 61 -8.59 7.56 10.57
CA GLU A 61 -9.06 8.48 9.54
C GLU A 61 -9.27 7.64 8.29
N LYS A 62 -10.47 7.09 8.17
CA LYS A 62 -10.96 6.51 6.93
C LYS A 62 -11.00 7.65 5.93
N TRP A 63 -10.56 7.37 4.72
CA TRP A 63 -10.68 8.34 3.63
C TRP A 63 -12.14 8.81 3.53
N GLN A 64 -12.34 10.12 3.57
CA GLN A 64 -13.63 10.77 3.37
C GLN A 64 -13.59 11.59 2.08
N PRO A 65 -14.70 11.69 1.34
CA PRO A 65 -14.80 12.64 0.25
C PRO A 65 -14.63 14.08 0.77
N PRO A 66 -14.17 15.01 -0.07
CA PRO A 66 -14.04 16.41 0.31
C PRO A 66 -15.41 17.09 0.53
N PRO A 67 -15.46 18.26 1.18
CA PRO A 67 -16.69 19.04 1.31
C PRO A 67 -17.31 19.39 -0.05
N SER A 68 -18.61 19.72 -0.07
CA SER A 68 -19.31 20.15 -1.29
C SER A 68 -18.61 21.36 -1.94
N GLY A 69 -18.48 21.33 -3.26
CA GLY A 69 -17.77 22.34 -4.05
C GLY A 69 -16.25 22.14 -4.14
N TRP A 70 -15.70 21.11 -3.51
CA TRP A 70 -14.26 20.81 -3.56
C TRP A 70 -13.95 19.57 -4.40
N ILE A 71 -12.76 19.58 -4.99
CA ILE A 71 -12.15 18.42 -5.62
C ILE A 71 -10.94 18.01 -4.78
N LYS A 72 -10.87 16.72 -4.41
CA LYS A 72 -9.71 16.14 -3.73
C LYS A 72 -8.84 15.44 -4.76
N ILE A 73 -7.57 15.85 -4.84
CA ILE A 73 -6.57 15.21 -5.70
C ILE A 73 -5.67 14.36 -4.83
N ASN A 74 -5.69 13.04 -5.05
CA ASN A 74 -4.73 12.12 -4.45
C ASN A 74 -3.62 11.84 -5.46
N THR A 75 -2.37 11.94 -5.04
CA THR A 75 -1.17 11.76 -5.88
C THR A 75 -0.25 10.71 -5.28
N ASP A 76 0.43 9.94 -6.13
CA ASP A 76 1.51 9.03 -5.74
C ASP A 76 2.67 9.15 -6.73
N ALA A 77 3.90 9.15 -6.23
CA ALA A 77 5.09 9.34 -7.04
C ALA A 77 6.05 8.17 -6.86
N ALA A 78 6.46 7.56 -7.98
CA ALA A 78 7.47 6.51 -8.01
C ALA A 78 8.78 7.09 -8.52
N ILE A 79 9.84 7.02 -7.70
CA ILE A 79 11.19 7.43 -8.09
C ILE A 79 12.02 6.17 -8.33
N ILE A 80 12.49 5.98 -9.56
CA ILE A 80 13.33 4.85 -9.95
C ILE A 80 14.72 5.39 -10.27
N LYS A 81 15.69 5.06 -9.40
CA LYS A 81 17.07 5.53 -9.54
C LYS A 81 17.65 5.13 -10.90
N GLY A 82 18.14 6.12 -11.65
CA GLY A 82 18.76 5.91 -12.96
C GLY A 82 17.78 5.75 -14.13
N VAL A 83 16.46 5.76 -13.88
CA VAL A 83 15.44 5.63 -14.93
C VAL A 83 14.59 6.90 -15.01
N GLY A 84 14.09 7.40 -13.88
CA GLY A 84 13.26 8.60 -13.85
C GLY A 84 12.22 8.57 -12.73
N THR A 85 11.23 9.47 -12.84
CA THR A 85 10.12 9.61 -11.90
C THR A 85 8.79 9.50 -12.64
N GLY A 86 7.84 8.73 -12.10
CA GLY A 86 6.44 8.70 -12.55
C GLY A 86 5.52 9.30 -11.48
N LEU A 87 4.44 9.98 -11.90
CA LEU A 87 3.50 10.65 -10.99
C LEU A 87 2.05 10.28 -11.36
N GLY A 88 1.45 9.37 -10.61
CA GLY A 88 0.04 9.06 -10.71
C GLY A 88 -0.82 10.03 -9.91
N TRP A 89 -2.00 10.37 -10.42
CA TRP A 89 -2.96 11.17 -9.67
C TRP A 89 -4.42 10.82 -10.01
N VAL A 90 -5.32 11.07 -9.06
CA VAL A 90 -6.77 10.92 -9.22
C VAL A 90 -7.49 12.09 -8.57
N ALA A 91 -8.37 12.75 -9.33
CA ALA A 91 -9.27 13.78 -8.84
C ALA A 91 -10.65 13.19 -8.54
N ARG A 92 -11.18 13.45 -7.34
CA ARG A 92 -12.51 13.03 -6.91
C ARG A 92 -13.35 14.21 -6.42
N ASP A 93 -14.65 14.18 -6.72
CA ASP A 93 -15.61 15.15 -6.19
C ASP A 93 -16.03 14.84 -4.73
N CYS A 94 -16.96 15.65 -4.22
CA CYS A 94 -17.53 15.52 -2.86
C CYS A 94 -18.42 14.28 -2.64
N GLU A 95 -18.76 13.54 -3.70
CA GLU A 95 -19.41 12.22 -3.57
C GLU A 95 -18.37 11.09 -3.62
N GLY A 96 -17.09 11.45 -3.81
CA GLY A 96 -15.98 10.53 -3.97
C GLY A 96 -15.90 9.90 -5.35
N LYS A 97 -16.69 10.38 -6.31
CA LYS A 97 -16.66 9.90 -7.69
C LYS A 97 -15.39 10.39 -8.37
N VAL A 98 -14.74 9.51 -9.11
CA VAL A 98 -13.58 9.86 -9.92
C VAL A 98 -14.03 10.73 -11.08
N LEU A 99 -13.46 11.93 -11.16
CA LEU A 99 -13.69 12.87 -12.25
C LEU A 99 -12.69 12.64 -13.38
N VAL A 100 -11.41 12.52 -13.03
CA VAL A 100 -10.30 12.31 -13.96
C VAL A 100 -9.10 11.72 -13.20
N ALA A 101 -8.26 10.97 -13.91
CA ALA A 101 -7.01 10.41 -13.41
C ALA A 101 -5.92 10.48 -14.49
N GLY A 102 -4.67 10.48 -14.07
CA GLY A 102 -3.51 10.54 -14.96
C GLY A 102 -2.25 9.94 -14.33
N VAL A 103 -1.21 9.81 -15.15
CA VAL A 103 0.13 9.29 -14.82
C VAL A 103 1.21 10.14 -15.49
#